data_AF-A0A914D095-F1
#
_entry.id   AF-A0A914D095-F1
#
_cell.length_a   1.000
_cell.length_b   1.000
_cell.length_c   1.000
_cell.angle_alpha   90.00
_cell.angle_beta   90.00
_cell.angle_gamma   90.00
#
_symmetry.space_group_name_H-M   'P 1'
#
loop_
_entity.id
_entity.type
_entity.pdbx_description
1 polymer ?
#
loop_
_entity_poly.entity_id
_entity_poly.type
_entity_poly.pdbx_seq_one_letter_code
_entity_poly.pdbx_strand_id
1 'polypeptide(L)' 'MHFRLPRHKVCLYAEQLGNALVLCYHNLWILNGPKKEEDARMLYMKFDGKTSDIFLVAARDIGLEPNEVLFCLP' A
#
# COMPACT_ATOMS: atom_id res chain seq x y z
N MET A 1 7.58 6.56 8.79
CA MET A 1 7.47 5.26 9.51
C MET A 1 8.66 4.94 10.40
N HIS A 2 9.91 4.98 9.92
CA HIS A 2 11.09 4.44 10.63
C HIS A 2 11.42 5.02 12.03
N PHE A 3 10.88 6.18 12.40
CA PHE A 3 11.04 6.77 13.74
C PHE A 3 9.80 6.64 14.63
N ARG A 4 8.71 6.07 14.11
CA ARG A 4 7.42 5.92 14.80
C ARG A 4 7.00 4.46 14.99
N LEU A 5 7.52 3.56 14.17
CA LEU A 5 7.27 2.13 14.22
C LEU A 5 8.59 1.36 14.34
N PRO A 6 8.61 0.19 15.01
CA PRO A 6 9.78 -0.67 15.06
C PRO A 6 10.30 -1.00 13.66
N ARG A 7 11.61 -0.88 13.44
CA ARG A 7 12.23 -1.09 12.12
C ARG A 7 11.83 -2.42 11.47
N HIS A 8 11.80 -3.52 12.24
CA HIS A 8 11.42 -4.83 11.73
C HIS A 8 9.96 -4.86 11.21
N LYS A 9 9.03 -4.18 11.90
CA LYS A 9 7.63 -4.05 11.45
C LYS A 9 7.52 -3.23 10.16
N VAL A 10 8.33 -2.18 10.01
CA VAL A 10 8.36 -1.39 8.77
C VAL A 10 8.86 -2.23 7.59
N CYS A 11 9.88 -3.07 7.81
CA CYS A 11 10.36 -4.00 6.77
C CYS A 11 9.28 -5.01 6.37
N LEU A 12 8.63 -5.66 7.35
CA LEU A 12 7.53 -6.60 7.09
C LEU A 12 6.35 -5.91 6.39
N TYR A 13 6.05 -4.67 6.76
CA TYR A 13 4.98 -3.90 6.13
C TYR A 13 5.29 -3.64 4.65
N ALA A 14 6.52 -3.23 4.34
CA ALA A 14 6.95 -2.95 2.97
C ALA A 14 6.90 -4.21 2.10
N GLU A 15 7.34 -5.36 2.65
CA GLU A 15 7.25 -6.66 1.98
C GLU A 15 5.79 -7.04 1.69
N GLN A 16 4.92 -6.95 2.70
CA GLN A 16 3.51 -7.31 2.57
C GLN A 16 2.76 -6.37 1.61
N LEU A 17 3.04 -5.08 1.66
CA LEU A 17 2.51 -4.10 0.72
C LEU A 17 2.95 -4.43 -0.71
N GLY A 18 4.22 -4.77 -0.92
CA GLY A 18 4.72 -5.21 -2.23
C GLY A 18 3.98 -6.43 -2.77
N ASN A 19 3.80 -7.46 -1.93
CA ASN A 19 3.05 -8.66 -2.30
C ASN A 19 1.60 -8.35 -2.68
N ALA A 20 0.92 -7.50 -1.89
CA ALA A 20 -0.44 -7.09 -2.16
C ALA A 20 -0.56 -6.31 -3.49
N LEU A 21 0.40 -5.42 -3.78
CA LEU A 21 0.41 -4.64 -5.03
C LEU A 21 0.55 -5.55 -6.25
N VAL A 22 1.45 -6.52 -6.20
CA VAL A 22 1.61 -7.50 -7.28
C VAL A 22 0.34 -8.32 -7.45
N LEU A 23 -0.22 -8.84 -6.35
CA LEU A 23 -1.44 -9.65 -6.41
C LEU A 23 -2.62 -8.87 -7.03
N CYS A 24 -2.81 -7.61 -6.63
CA CYS A 24 -3.91 -6.78 -7.12
C CYS A 24 -3.72 -6.33 -8.58
N TYR A 25 -2.48 -6.03 -9.00
CA TYR A 25 -2.25 -5.30 -10.25
C TYR A 25 -1.49 -6.06 -11.34
N HIS A 26 -1.03 -7.29 -11.10
CA HIS A 26 -0.27 -8.05 -12.11
C HIS A 26 -1.02 -8.21 -13.44
N ASN A 27 -2.33 -8.47 -13.41
CA ASN A 27 -3.16 -8.61 -14.62
C ASN A 27 -3.50 -7.27 -15.28
N LEU A 28 -3.28 -6.16 -14.57
CA LEU A 28 -3.51 -4.81 -15.07
C LEU A 28 -2.22 -4.19 -15.61
N TRP A 29 -1.09 -4.90 -15.59
CA TRP A 29 0.21 -4.38 -16.03
C TRP A 29 0.47 -4.64 -17.52
N ILE A 30 0.00 -3.74 -18.39
CA ILE A 30 0.11 -3.89 -19.86
C ILE A 30 1.38 -3.20 -20.37
N LEU A 31 2.44 -3.98 -20.61
CA LEU A 31 3.74 -3.47 -21.05
C LEU A 31 3.69 -2.63 -22.33
N ASN A 32 2.90 -3.07 -23.32
CA ASN A 32 2.74 -2.37 -24.61
C ASN A 32 1.73 -1.22 -24.55
N GLY A 33 1.15 -0.93 -23.38
CA GLY A 33 0.12 0.08 -23.20
C GLY A 33 0.08 0.57 -21.75
N PRO A 34 1.12 1.26 -21.27
CA PRO A 34 1.28 1.59 -19.84
C PRO A 34 0.19 2.50 -19.28
N LYS A 35 -0.53 3.24 -20.13
CA LYS A 35 -1.69 4.07 -19.73
C LYS A 35 -3.00 3.29 -19.62
N LYS A 36 -3.08 2.09 -20.20
CA LYS A 36 -4.28 1.25 -20.04
C LYS A 36 -4.41 0.88 -18.58
N GLU A 37 -5.62 0.95 -18.03
CA GLU A 37 -5.92 0.64 -16.62
C GLU A 37 -5.14 1.48 -15.59
N GLU A 38 -4.62 2.66 -15.98
CA GLU A 38 -3.88 3.55 -15.08
C GLU A 38 -4.71 3.96 -13.86
N ASP A 39 -5.96 4.39 -14.08
CA ASP A 39 -6.89 4.76 -13.02
C ASP A 39 -7.15 3.62 -12.02
N ALA A 40 -7.18 2.37 -12.50
CA ALA A 40 -7.36 1.20 -11.64
C ALA A 40 -6.13 0.90 -10.77
N ARG A 41 -4.93 1.32 -11.20
CA ARG A 41 -3.66 1.16 -10.46
C ARG A 41 -3.32 2.34 -9.56
N MET A 42 -4.11 3.42 -9.60
CA MET A 42 -3.87 4.60 -8.76
C MET A 42 -4.03 4.27 -7.28
N LEU A 43 -3.05 4.72 -6.49
CA LEU A 43 -3.07 4.61 -5.04
C LEU A 43 -3.37 5.97 -4.43
N TYR A 44 -4.33 6.00 -3.52
CA TYR A 44 -4.75 7.20 -2.80
C TYR A 44 -4.30 7.09 -1.35
N MET A 45 -3.61 8.11 -0.87
CA MET A 45 -3.24 8.26 0.55
C MET A 45 -3.83 9.57 1.04
N LYS A 46 -4.82 9.50 1.94
CA LYS A 46 -5.51 10.67 2.51
C LYS A 46 -5.98 11.69 1.45
N PHE A 47 -6.29 11.23 0.26
CA PHE A 47 -6.68 12.08 -0.85
C PHE A 47 -8.20 12.21 -0.88
N ASP A 48 -8.72 13.42 -0.71
CA ASP A 48 -10.18 13.69 -0.71
C ASP A 48 -10.95 12.78 0.28
N GLY A 49 -10.37 12.59 1.47
CA GLY A 49 -10.91 11.70 2.50
C GLY A 49 -10.79 10.20 2.20
N LYS A 50 -10.21 9.81 1.06
CA LYS A 50 -10.02 8.42 0.65
C LYS A 50 -8.60 7.93 0.92
N THR A 51 -8.49 6.68 1.33
CA THR A 51 -7.23 5.95 1.36
C THR A 51 -7.46 4.58 0.75
N SER A 52 -6.55 4.14 -0.13
CA SER A 52 -6.64 2.82 -0.74
C SER A 52 -6.52 1.73 0.33
N ASP A 53 -7.45 0.78 0.31
CA ASP A 53 -7.54 -0.29 1.31
C ASP A 53 -6.27 -1.13 1.39
N ILE A 54 -5.49 -1.21 0.31
CA ILE A 54 -4.22 -1.97 0.26
C ILE A 54 -3.22 -1.55 1.34
N PHE A 55 -3.20 -0.25 1.71
CA PHE A 55 -2.36 0.22 2.81
C PHE A 55 -2.81 -0.30 4.17
N LEU A 56 -4.12 -0.51 4.34
CA LEU A 56 -4.74 -1.01 5.57
C LEU A 56 -4.64 -2.53 5.68
N VAL A 57 -4.85 -3.24 4.56
CA VAL A 57 -4.73 -4.70 4.47
C VAL A 57 -3.30 -5.12 4.80
N ALA A 58 -2.30 -4.50 4.16
CA ALA A 58 -0.89 -4.81 4.43
C ALA A 58 -0.49 -4.55 5.89
N ALA A 59 -1.12 -3.58 6.57
CA ALA A 59 -0.88 -3.32 7.98
C ALA A 59 -1.46 -4.43 8.87
N ARG A 60 -2.72 -4.83 8.62
CA ARG A 60 -3.41 -5.87 9.40
C ARG A 60 -2.72 -7.23 9.30
N ASP A 61 -2.25 -7.59 8.11
CA ASP A 61 -1.61 -8.88 7.86
C ASP A 61 -0.33 -9.10 8.69
N ILE A 62 0.35 -8.03 9.10
CA ILE A 62 1.55 -8.10 9.96
C ILE A 62 1.28 -7.69 11.41
N GLY A 63 0.00 -7.51 11.77
CA GLY A 63 -0.46 -7.11 13.09
C GLY A 63 -0.07 -5.68 13.48
N LEU A 64 -0.07 -4.74 12.52
CA LEU A 64 -0.02 -3.30 12.80
C LEU A 64 -1.42 -2.70 12.81
N GLU A 65 -1.63 -1.74 13.69
CA GLU A 65 -2.85 -0.93 13.65
C GLU A 65 -2.83 -0.03 12.41
N PRO A 66 -3.86 -0.08 11.53
CA PRO A 66 -3.86 0.70 10.29
C PRO A 66 -3.68 2.20 10.53
N ASN A 67 -4.23 2.72 11.62
CA ASN A 67 -4.08 4.13 11.99
C ASN A 67 -2.62 4.50 12.25
N GLU A 68 -1.82 3.64 12.89
CA GLU A 68 -0.40 3.91 13.12
C GLU A 68 0.39 4.04 11.81
N VAL A 69 0.04 3.21 10.83
CA VAL A 69 0.60 3.26 9.48
C VAL A 69 0.16 4.55 8.77
N LEU A 70 -1.14 4.88 8.79
CA LEU A 70 -1.67 6.10 8.19
C LEU A 70 -1.09 7.38 8.79
N PHE A 71 -0.87 7.43 10.11
CA PHE A 71 -0.21 8.56 10.77
C PHE A 71 1.23 8.75 10.32
N CYS A 72 1.88 7.71 9.80
CA CYS A 72 3.24 7.77 9.30
C CYS A 72 3.38 8.15 7.84
N LEU A 73 2.29 8.15 7.07
CA LEU A 73 2.23 8.56 5.68
C LEU A 73 1.97 10.08 5.61
N PRO A 74 2.52 10.78 4.61
CA PRO A 74 2.29 12.21 4.42
C PRO A 74 0.80 12.56 4.26
#